data_AF-A0A165YBE4-F1
#
_entry.id   AF-A0A165YBE4-F1
#
_cell.length_a   1.000
_cell.length_b   1.000
_cell.length_c   1.000
_cell.angle_alpha   90.00
_cell.angle_beta   90.00
_cell.angle_gamma   90.00
#
_symmetry.space_group_name_H-M   'P 1'
#
loop_
_entity.id
_entity.type
_entity.pdbx_description
1 polymer ?
#
loop_
_entity_poly.entity_id
_entity_poly.type
_entity_poly.pdbx_seq_one_letter_code
_entity_poly.pdbx_strand_id
1 'polypeptide(L)'
;MSGQKLPIYPLPEREIVVVEQTSALEEHIGVARRHVQALYADAYGQVHGVVSRWIEVEHSIERRIKSLHAPDEQLNPGLLYIGVAALSGSVLARGRNIVIRTLLPPTLFVAASSHFLPKTTHNVRSYFAELEEKHTPQLAYVHNTGIAHTRMTWDRAVEAIIDGRRVTGEKTEGIVKKVEEATGLKLGQVFGGGKAVAKKAEVIVAQKVEQVAEATKERAEAVKAEAEPQVKEAEKAVQVEELSAKTDKLPYKKDEIVEEVKRIV
;
A
#
# COMPACT_ATOMS: atom_id res chain seq x y z
N MET A 1 63.44 -53.66 71.21
CA MET A 1 63.81 -53.57 69.78
C MET A 1 63.05 -54.65 69.05
N SER A 2 61.97 -54.30 68.36
CA SER A 2 61.09 -55.28 67.71
C SER A 2 61.66 -55.60 66.32
N GLY A 3 62.08 -56.85 66.10
CA GLY A 3 62.66 -57.31 64.83
C GLY A 3 61.57 -57.50 63.78
N GLN A 4 61.63 -56.73 62.69
CA GLN A 4 60.73 -56.90 61.55
C GLN A 4 61.01 -58.23 60.86
N LYS A 5 59.99 -59.10 60.76
CA LYS A 5 60.02 -60.35 59.99
C LYS A 5 60.10 -60.05 58.49
N LEU A 6 61.01 -60.72 57.80
CA LEU A 6 61.13 -60.66 56.34
C LEU A 6 59.92 -61.36 55.67
N PRO A 7 59.35 -60.77 54.61
CA PRO A 7 58.20 -61.36 53.92
C PRO A 7 58.58 -62.64 53.16
N ILE A 8 57.70 -63.64 53.22
CA ILE A 8 57.87 -64.99 52.64
C ILE A 8 57.46 -65.03 51.15
N TYR A 9 56.79 -63.99 50.66
CA TYR A 9 56.39 -63.89 49.26
C TYR A 9 57.37 -63.00 48.48
N PRO A 10 57.67 -63.33 47.22
CA PRO A 10 58.34 -62.39 46.34
C PRO A 10 57.47 -61.13 46.26
N LEU A 11 58.08 -59.98 46.52
CA LEU A 11 57.42 -58.69 46.36
C LEU A 11 56.96 -58.58 44.89
N PRO A 12 55.72 -58.14 44.61
CA PRO A 12 55.26 -57.98 43.24
C PRO A 12 56.23 -57.06 42.49
N GLU A 13 56.64 -57.47 41.28
CA GLU A 13 57.44 -56.60 40.41
C GLU A 13 56.69 -55.29 40.25
N ARG A 14 57.35 -54.18 40.60
CA ARG A 14 56.73 -52.86 40.48
C ARG A 14 56.53 -52.60 38.99
N GLU A 15 55.28 -52.60 38.56
CA GLU A 15 54.91 -52.10 37.24
C GLU A 15 55.26 -50.61 37.19
N ILE A 16 56.34 -50.27 36.48
CA ILE A 16 56.77 -48.89 36.27
C ILE A 16 55.83 -48.31 35.22
N VAL A 17 54.71 -47.74 35.69
CA VAL A 17 53.84 -46.94 34.84
C VAL A 17 54.56 -45.63 34.55
N VAL A 18 55.05 -45.48 33.33
CA VAL A 18 55.60 -44.22 32.85
C VAL A 18 54.44 -43.24 32.71
N VAL A 19 54.28 -42.38 33.71
CA VAL A 19 53.34 -41.26 33.65
C VAL A 19 54.07 -40.15 32.92
N GLU A 20 53.71 -39.91 31.66
CA GLU A 20 54.17 -38.74 30.93
C GLU A 20 53.68 -37.48 31.65
N GLN A 21 54.59 -36.83 32.36
CA GLN A 21 54.29 -35.57 33.03
C GLN A 21 54.32 -34.47 31.97
N THR A 22 53.16 -33.87 31.71
CA THR A 22 53.04 -32.74 30.81
C THR A 22 53.96 -31.61 31.26
N SER A 23 54.75 -31.10 30.35
CA SER A 23 55.59 -29.93 30.60
C SER A 23 54.74 -28.68 30.80
N ALA A 24 55.17 -27.75 31.66
CA ALA A 24 54.47 -26.46 31.85
C ALA A 24 54.25 -25.71 30.53
N LEU A 25 55.17 -25.85 29.56
CA LEU A 25 55.03 -25.26 28.23
C LEU A 25 53.92 -25.91 27.41
N GLU A 26 53.77 -27.23 27.53
CA GLU A 26 52.73 -28.00 26.83
C GLU A 26 51.34 -27.62 27.35
N GLU A 27 51.21 -27.41 28.66
CA GLU A 27 49.97 -26.91 29.27
C GLU A 27 49.59 -25.52 28.72
N HIS A 28 50.56 -24.59 28.66
CA HIS A 28 50.33 -23.25 28.12
C HIS A 28 49.96 -23.27 26.62
N ILE A 29 50.64 -24.09 25.81
CA ILE A 29 50.30 -24.26 24.39
C ILE A 29 48.91 -24.87 24.24
N GLY A 30 48.55 -25.84 25.08
CA GLY A 30 47.23 -26.46 25.10
C GLY A 30 46.12 -25.46 25.43
N VAL A 31 46.33 -24.62 26.44
CA VAL A 31 45.41 -23.53 26.82
C VAL A 31 45.26 -22.51 25.68
N ALA A 32 46.38 -22.06 25.12
CA ALA A 32 46.37 -21.11 24.00
C ALA A 32 45.62 -21.66 22.79
N ARG A 33 45.88 -22.91 22.40
CA ARG A 33 45.18 -23.57 21.30
C ARG A 33 43.66 -23.65 21.56
N ARG A 34 43.25 -24.05 22.77
CA ARG A 34 41.83 -24.15 23.13
C ARG A 34 41.14 -22.79 23.05
N HIS A 35 41.78 -21.71 23.51
CA HIS A 35 41.22 -20.37 23.38
C HIS A 35 41.05 -19.94 21.91
N VAL A 36 42.06 -20.18 21.07
CA VAL A 36 41.96 -19.85 19.63
C VAL A 36 40.87 -20.67 18.95
N GLN A 37 40.78 -21.96 19.26
CA GLN A 37 39.74 -22.84 18.72
C GLN A 37 38.34 -22.45 19.20
N ALA A 38 38.19 -22.07 20.47
CA ALA A 38 36.91 -21.59 21.01
C ALA A 38 36.48 -20.28 20.32
N LEU A 39 37.38 -19.30 20.19
CA LEU A 39 37.09 -18.04 19.49
C LEU A 39 36.73 -18.27 18.02
N TYR A 40 37.44 -19.17 17.34
CA TYR A 40 37.13 -19.53 15.97
C TYR A 40 35.76 -20.20 15.85
N ALA A 41 35.45 -21.15 16.73
CA ALA A 41 34.17 -21.85 16.74
C ALA A 41 33.00 -20.89 17.05
N ASP A 42 33.18 -19.96 17.99
CA ASP A 42 32.18 -18.95 18.32
C ASP A 42 31.94 -17.99 17.15
N ALA A 43 33.01 -17.47 16.54
CA ALA A 43 32.91 -16.60 15.37
C ALA A 43 32.24 -17.31 14.19
N TYR A 44 32.62 -18.56 13.93
CA TYR A 44 32.00 -19.39 12.91
C TYR A 44 30.51 -19.64 13.21
N GLY A 45 30.16 -19.93 14.47
CA GLY A 45 28.78 -20.12 14.91
C GLY A 45 27.91 -18.88 14.71
N GLN A 46 28.43 -17.68 14.98
CA GLN A 46 27.70 -16.42 14.76
C GLN A 46 27.45 -16.16 13.28
N VAL A 47 28.47 -16.33 12.43
CA VAL A 47 28.34 -16.15 10.98
C VAL A 47 27.38 -17.18 10.42
N HIS A 48 27.55 -18.45 10.78
CA HIS A 48 26.67 -19.51 10.34
C HIS A 48 25.22 -19.24 10.78
N GLY A 49 25.00 -18.81 12.03
CA GLY A 49 23.68 -18.44 12.52
C GLY A 49 23.01 -17.30 11.74
N VAL A 50 23.77 -16.28 11.34
CA VAL A 50 23.25 -15.20 10.45
C VAL A 50 22.87 -15.75 9.08
N VAL A 51 23.75 -16.56 8.48
CA VAL A 51 23.52 -17.18 7.17
C VAL A 51 22.31 -18.11 7.21
N SER A 52 22.18 -18.94 8.25
CA SER A 52 21.03 -19.84 8.43
C SER A 52 19.72 -19.06 8.53
N ARG A 53 19.69 -17.95 9.29
CA ARG A 53 18.50 -17.08 9.35
C ARG A 53 18.17 -16.48 7.99
N TRP A 54 19.18 -16.05 7.24
CA TRP A 54 18.98 -15.51 5.90
C TRP A 54 18.40 -16.58 4.95
N ILE A 55 18.95 -17.78 4.97
CA ILE A 55 18.45 -18.92 4.18
C ILE A 55 17.01 -19.28 4.59
N GLU A 56 16.68 -19.23 5.88
CA GLU A 56 15.32 -19.49 6.33
C GLU A 56 14.33 -18.44 5.82
N VAL A 57 14.73 -17.16 5.83
CA VAL A 57 13.96 -16.06 5.24
C VAL A 57 13.77 -16.31 3.74
N GLU A 58 14.83 -16.66 3.01
CA GLU A 58 14.75 -16.97 1.58
C GLU A 58 13.77 -18.12 1.31
N HIS A 59 13.87 -19.22 2.04
CA HIS A 59 12.96 -20.35 1.90
C HIS A 59 11.51 -19.97 2.28
N SER A 60 11.32 -19.10 3.27
CA SER A 60 9.99 -18.61 3.63
C SER A 60 9.36 -17.80 2.49
N ILE A 61 10.16 -16.95 1.83
CA ILE A 61 9.75 -16.14 0.70
C ILE A 61 9.49 -17.04 -0.51
N GLU A 62 10.37 -18.00 -0.80
CA GLU A 62 10.21 -18.92 -1.92
C GLU A 62 8.94 -19.76 -1.76
N ARG A 63 8.70 -20.33 -0.58
CA ARG A 63 7.44 -21.04 -0.27
C ARG A 63 6.23 -20.12 -0.45
N ARG A 64 6.34 -18.85 -0.03
CA ARG A 64 5.26 -17.88 -0.20
C ARG A 64 5.00 -17.58 -1.68
N ILE A 65 6.03 -17.29 -2.46
CA ILE A 65 5.91 -17.01 -3.89
C ILE A 65 5.31 -18.21 -4.61
N LYS A 66 5.79 -19.43 -4.32
CA LYS A 66 5.24 -20.67 -4.86
C LYS A 66 3.78 -20.87 -4.48
N SER A 67 3.36 -20.48 -3.28
CA SER A 67 1.96 -20.59 -2.85
C SER A 67 1.04 -19.58 -3.54
N LEU A 68 1.55 -18.42 -3.95
CA LEU A 68 0.77 -17.36 -4.59
C LEU A 68 0.69 -17.56 -6.11
N HIS A 69 1.73 -18.13 -6.71
CA HIS A 69 1.81 -18.39 -8.13
C HIS A 69 0.86 -19.53 -8.57
N ALA A 70 0.06 -19.27 -9.60
CA ALA A 70 -0.74 -20.30 -10.25
C ALA A 70 0.08 -21.03 -11.33
N PRO A 71 0.33 -22.35 -11.22
CA PRO A 71 1.26 -23.09 -12.08
C PRO A 71 0.80 -23.19 -13.55
N ASP A 72 -0.45 -22.84 -13.83
CA ASP A 72 -1.03 -22.82 -15.18
C ASP A 72 -0.79 -21.51 -15.94
N GLU A 73 -0.25 -20.47 -15.29
CA GLU A 73 0.05 -19.17 -15.90
C GLU A 73 1.56 -19.02 -16.22
N GLN A 74 1.89 -18.48 -17.39
CA GLN A 74 3.29 -18.25 -17.78
C GLN A 74 3.80 -16.92 -17.20
N LEU A 75 4.61 -16.99 -16.12
CA LEU A 75 5.17 -15.78 -15.48
C LEU A 75 6.15 -15.01 -16.37
N ASN A 76 6.99 -15.71 -17.13
CA ASN A 76 8.10 -15.09 -17.84
C ASN A 76 7.66 -14.05 -18.90
N PRO A 77 6.68 -14.34 -19.79
CA PRO A 77 6.13 -13.29 -20.65
C PRO A 77 5.20 -12.34 -19.88
N GLY A 78 4.42 -12.84 -18.91
CA GLY A 78 3.44 -12.03 -18.16
C GLY A 78 4.07 -10.86 -17.40
N LEU A 79 5.15 -11.11 -16.65
CA LEU A 79 5.91 -10.08 -15.92
C LEU A 79 6.51 -9.04 -16.87
N LEU A 80 7.02 -9.46 -18.03
CA LEU A 80 7.54 -8.55 -19.04
C LEU A 80 6.45 -7.63 -19.59
N TYR A 81 5.26 -8.16 -19.91
CA TYR A 81 4.15 -7.35 -20.40
C TYR A 81 3.65 -6.36 -19.36
N ILE A 82 3.56 -6.77 -18.10
CA ILE A 82 3.19 -5.89 -16.99
C ILE A 82 4.25 -4.78 -16.82
N GLY A 83 5.53 -5.13 -16.87
CA GLY A 83 6.64 -4.17 -16.81
C GLY A 83 6.60 -3.16 -17.96
N VAL A 84 6.37 -3.61 -19.19
CA VAL A 84 6.22 -2.74 -20.37
C VAL A 84 4.99 -1.83 -20.23
N ALA A 85 3.88 -2.32 -19.70
CA ALA A 85 2.69 -1.51 -19.45
C ALA A 85 2.96 -0.38 -18.43
N ALA A 86 3.63 -0.70 -17.32
CA ALA A 86 4.01 0.29 -16.32
C ALA A 86 5.02 1.33 -16.87
N LEU A 87 6.04 0.88 -17.61
CA LEU A 87 7.01 1.76 -18.26
C LEU A 87 6.36 2.67 -19.31
N SER A 88 5.43 2.12 -20.10
CA SER A 88 4.63 2.88 -21.05
C SER A 88 3.80 3.94 -20.34
N GLY A 89 3.26 3.63 -19.16
CA GLY A 89 2.61 4.60 -18.29
C GLY A 89 3.52 5.74 -17.86
N SER A 90 4.76 5.44 -17.49
CA SER A 90 5.76 6.47 -17.13
C SER A 90 6.10 7.38 -18.32
N VAL A 91 6.23 6.80 -19.53
CA VAL A 91 6.45 7.58 -20.75
C VAL A 91 5.25 8.47 -21.06
N LEU A 92 4.02 7.95 -20.97
CA LEU A 92 2.79 8.71 -21.20
C LEU A 92 2.59 9.83 -20.17
N ALA A 93 3.01 9.61 -18.94
CA ALA A 93 2.84 10.58 -17.86
C ALA A 93 3.97 11.63 -17.80
N ARG A 94 5.01 11.51 -18.65
CA ARG A 94 6.20 12.39 -18.65
C ARG A 94 5.88 13.88 -18.80
N GLY A 95 4.88 14.23 -19.61
CA GLY A 95 4.48 15.61 -19.90
C GLY A 95 3.22 16.07 -19.18
N ARG A 96 2.81 15.38 -18.10
CA ARG A 96 1.56 15.65 -17.37
C ARG A 96 1.85 16.09 -15.94
N ASN A 97 0.80 16.56 -15.25
CA ASN A 97 0.87 16.98 -13.84
C ASN A 97 1.48 15.88 -12.95
N ILE A 98 2.13 16.30 -11.85
CA ILE A 98 2.84 15.40 -10.91
C ILE A 98 1.96 14.24 -10.39
N VAL A 99 0.66 14.49 -10.22
CA VAL A 99 -0.32 13.49 -9.80
C VAL A 99 -0.43 12.35 -10.82
N ILE A 100 -0.57 12.70 -12.11
CA ILE A 100 -0.66 11.69 -13.18
C ILE A 100 0.70 11.01 -13.36
N ARG A 101 1.81 11.75 -13.23
CA ARG A 101 3.17 11.20 -13.29
C ARG A 101 3.45 10.12 -12.25
N THR A 102 2.87 10.26 -11.06
CA THR A 102 3.08 9.33 -9.94
C THR A 102 2.07 8.19 -9.93
N LEU A 103 0.81 8.45 -10.30
CA LEU A 103 -0.26 7.44 -10.27
C LEU A 103 -0.37 6.60 -11.54
N LEU A 104 -0.03 7.13 -12.71
CA LEU A 104 -0.27 6.43 -13.97
C LEU A 104 0.59 5.16 -14.14
N PRO A 105 1.89 5.13 -13.79
CA PRO A 105 2.67 3.89 -13.85
C PRO A 105 2.13 2.76 -12.95
N PRO A 106 1.87 2.95 -11.64
CA PRO A 106 1.36 1.87 -10.79
C PRO A 106 -0.07 1.46 -11.15
N THR A 107 -0.92 2.39 -11.61
CA THR A 107 -2.28 2.02 -12.06
C THR A 107 -2.25 1.12 -13.29
N LEU A 108 -1.39 1.41 -14.28
CA LEU A 108 -1.20 0.52 -15.42
C LEU A 108 -0.55 -0.81 -15.03
N PHE A 109 0.35 -0.81 -14.06
CA PHE A 109 0.93 -2.05 -13.52
C PHE A 109 -0.17 -2.97 -12.96
N VAL A 110 -1.05 -2.44 -12.10
CA VAL A 110 -2.14 -3.21 -11.49
C VAL A 110 -3.19 -3.63 -12.52
N ALA A 111 -3.52 -2.76 -13.48
CA ALA A 111 -4.44 -3.09 -14.55
C ALA A 111 -3.87 -4.22 -15.44
N ALA A 112 -2.59 -4.14 -15.80
CA ALA A 112 -1.92 -5.15 -16.59
C ALA A 112 -1.77 -6.47 -15.82
N SER A 113 -1.51 -6.43 -14.50
CA SER A 113 -1.40 -7.65 -13.70
C SER A 113 -2.72 -8.42 -13.68
N SER A 114 -3.84 -7.73 -13.52
CA SER A 114 -5.18 -8.34 -13.59
C SER A 114 -5.50 -8.89 -15.00
N HIS A 115 -4.86 -8.38 -16.05
CA HIS A 115 -5.09 -8.82 -17.42
C HIS A 115 -4.20 -10.01 -17.83
N PHE A 116 -2.89 -9.94 -17.56
CA PHE A 116 -1.92 -10.94 -17.98
C PHE A 116 -1.74 -12.09 -16.99
N LEU A 117 -2.01 -11.87 -15.69
CA LEU A 117 -1.85 -12.84 -14.61
C LEU A 117 -3.09 -12.85 -13.70
N PRO A 118 -4.28 -13.21 -14.20
CA PRO A 118 -5.53 -13.07 -13.46
C PRO A 118 -5.59 -13.93 -12.20
N LYS A 119 -5.14 -15.20 -12.23
CA LYS A 119 -5.17 -16.10 -11.06
C LYS A 119 -4.11 -15.72 -10.05
N THR A 120 -2.89 -15.44 -10.50
CA THR A 120 -1.83 -14.97 -9.60
C THR A 120 -2.22 -13.66 -8.93
N THR A 121 -2.81 -12.71 -9.67
CA THR A 121 -3.32 -11.46 -9.10
C THR A 121 -4.45 -11.70 -8.10
N HIS A 122 -5.35 -12.65 -8.37
CA HIS A 122 -6.40 -13.04 -7.43
C HIS A 122 -5.84 -13.62 -6.13
N ASN A 123 -4.88 -14.54 -6.21
CA ASN A 123 -4.22 -15.16 -5.05
C ASN A 123 -3.45 -14.14 -4.21
N VAL A 124 -2.76 -13.21 -4.86
CA VAL A 124 -2.07 -12.11 -4.18
C VAL A 124 -3.09 -11.21 -3.47
N ARG A 125 -4.20 -10.86 -4.13
CA ARG A 125 -5.26 -10.05 -3.53
C ARG A 125 -5.93 -10.75 -2.35
N SER A 126 -6.25 -12.05 -2.46
CA SER A 126 -6.85 -12.80 -1.36
C SER A 126 -5.91 -12.88 -0.16
N TYR A 127 -4.61 -13.05 -0.41
CA TYR A 127 -3.62 -13.01 0.66
C TYR A 127 -3.54 -11.65 1.35
N PHE A 128 -3.54 -10.54 0.59
CA PHE A 128 -3.56 -9.22 1.21
C PHE A 128 -4.83 -9.01 2.04
N ALA A 129 -5.99 -9.51 1.59
CA ALA A 129 -7.22 -9.47 2.37
C ALA A 129 -7.12 -10.28 3.67
N GLU A 130 -6.56 -11.50 3.63
CA GLU A 130 -6.30 -12.31 4.84
C GLU A 130 -5.33 -11.62 5.80
N LEU A 131 -4.31 -10.94 5.26
CA LEU A 131 -3.32 -10.23 6.05
C LEU A 131 -3.92 -8.99 6.72
N GLU A 132 -4.75 -8.25 5.99
CA GLU A 132 -5.53 -7.12 6.51
C GLU A 132 -6.47 -7.59 7.62
N GLU A 133 -7.20 -8.69 7.43
CA GLU A 133 -8.10 -9.22 8.46
C GLU A 133 -7.35 -9.65 9.72
N LYS A 134 -6.18 -10.27 9.56
CA LYS A 134 -5.37 -10.75 10.69
C LYS A 134 -4.68 -9.63 11.48
N HIS A 135 -4.15 -8.61 10.80
CA HIS A 135 -3.31 -7.59 11.43
C HIS A 135 -4.03 -6.25 11.62
N THR A 136 -4.97 -5.90 10.74
CA THR A 136 -5.63 -4.59 10.70
C THR A 136 -7.13 -4.72 10.39
N PRO A 137 -7.94 -5.31 11.29
CA PRO A 137 -9.35 -5.63 11.02
C PRO A 137 -10.22 -4.40 10.72
N GLN A 138 -9.87 -3.22 11.27
CA GLN A 138 -10.56 -1.97 10.96
C GLN A 138 -10.39 -1.57 9.49
N LEU A 139 -9.19 -1.77 8.93
CA LEU A 139 -8.91 -1.47 7.53
C LEU A 139 -9.64 -2.47 6.62
N ALA A 140 -9.64 -3.76 6.98
CA ALA A 140 -10.36 -4.79 6.24
C ALA A 140 -11.85 -4.48 6.11
N TYR A 141 -12.49 -4.03 7.21
CA TYR A 141 -13.91 -3.63 7.18
C TYR A 141 -14.18 -2.47 6.21
N VAL A 142 -13.36 -1.40 6.27
CA VAL A 142 -13.51 -0.23 5.38
C VAL A 142 -13.24 -0.62 3.92
N HIS A 143 -12.21 -1.43 3.68
CA HIS A 143 -11.86 -1.90 2.34
C HIS A 143 -12.99 -2.75 1.72
N ASN A 144 -13.52 -3.72 2.47
CA ASN A 144 -14.62 -4.57 2.01
C ASN A 144 -15.90 -3.77 1.76
N THR A 145 -16.23 -2.84 2.66
CA THR A 145 -17.39 -1.96 2.53
C THR A 145 -17.23 -1.02 1.33
N GLY A 146 -16.04 -0.46 1.15
CA GLY A 146 -15.70 0.37 -0.01
C GLY A 146 -15.88 -0.39 -1.32
N ILE A 147 -15.32 -1.60 -1.42
CA ILE A 147 -15.48 -2.46 -2.60
C ILE A 147 -16.96 -2.74 -2.89
N ALA A 148 -17.76 -3.05 -1.85
CA ALA A 148 -19.19 -3.32 -2.01
C ALA A 148 -19.95 -2.09 -2.55
N HIS A 149 -19.69 -0.90 -2.01
CA HIS A 149 -20.32 0.33 -2.50
C HIS A 149 -19.85 0.71 -3.91
N THR A 150 -18.58 0.50 -4.24
CA THR A 150 -18.08 0.74 -5.59
C THR A 150 -18.74 -0.19 -6.60
N ARG A 151 -18.87 -1.49 -6.29
CA ARG A 151 -19.59 -2.46 -7.14
C ARG A 151 -21.04 -2.06 -7.35
N MET A 152 -21.75 -1.76 -6.26
CA MET A 152 -23.14 -1.34 -6.32
C MET A 152 -23.33 -0.04 -7.14
N THR A 153 -22.40 0.91 -7.02
CA THR A 153 -22.43 2.16 -7.80
C THR A 153 -22.15 1.90 -9.27
N TRP A 154 -21.22 1.00 -9.59
CA TRP A 154 -20.93 0.57 -10.95
C TRP A 154 -22.14 -0.10 -11.59
N ASP A 155 -22.75 -1.06 -10.90
CA ASP A 155 -23.92 -1.79 -11.40
C ASP A 155 -25.08 -0.82 -11.66
N ARG A 156 -25.36 0.11 -10.74
CA ARG A 156 -26.36 1.17 -10.94
C ARG A 156 -26.04 2.08 -12.11
N ALA A 157 -24.77 2.45 -12.32
CA ALA A 157 -24.38 3.30 -13.44
C ALA A 157 -24.60 2.57 -14.78
N VAL A 158 -24.24 1.29 -14.84
CA VAL A 158 -24.48 0.43 -16.01
C VAL A 158 -25.98 0.28 -16.27
N GLU A 159 -26.77 -0.01 -15.24
CA GLU A 159 -28.24 -0.10 -15.33
C GLU A 159 -28.86 1.21 -15.82
N ALA A 160 -28.46 2.35 -15.25
CA ALA A 160 -28.97 3.66 -15.66
C ALA A 160 -28.67 3.98 -17.14
N ILE A 161 -27.53 3.52 -17.67
CA ILE A 161 -27.19 3.67 -19.09
C ILE A 161 -28.07 2.77 -19.96
N ILE A 162 -28.28 1.52 -19.56
CA ILE A 162 -29.13 0.57 -20.29
C ILE A 162 -30.59 1.05 -20.29
N ASP A 163 -31.10 1.49 -19.13
CA ASP A 163 -32.45 2.01 -18.97
C ASP A 163 -32.64 3.33 -19.69
N GLY A 164 -31.65 4.22 -19.65
CA GLY A 164 -31.64 5.45 -20.43
C GLY A 164 -31.76 5.17 -21.94
N ARG A 165 -31.09 4.12 -22.44
CA ARG A 165 -31.20 3.70 -23.85
C ARG A 165 -32.57 3.15 -24.20
N ARG A 166 -33.26 2.45 -23.29
CA ARG A 166 -34.64 1.96 -23.49
C ARG A 166 -35.67 3.10 -23.47
N VAL A 167 -35.59 3.97 -22.47
CA VAL A 167 -36.54 5.07 -22.25
C VAL A 167 -36.43 6.17 -23.31
N THR A 168 -35.29 6.28 -24.00
CA THR A 168 -35.12 7.21 -25.12
C THR A 168 -36.07 6.90 -26.29
N GLY A 169 -36.45 5.63 -26.53
CA GLY A 169 -37.38 5.24 -27.58
C GLY A 169 -38.84 5.60 -27.28
N GLU A 170 -39.25 5.56 -26.01
CA GLU A 170 -40.64 5.82 -25.60
C GLU A 170 -40.91 7.32 -25.36
N LYS A 171 -39.89 8.09 -24.93
CA LYS A 171 -40.03 9.53 -24.67
C LYS A 171 -39.95 10.40 -25.91
N THR A 172 -39.34 9.92 -27.00
CA THR A 172 -39.38 10.62 -28.29
C THR A 172 -40.79 10.73 -28.84
N GLU A 173 -41.64 9.72 -28.64
CA GLU A 173 -43.06 9.79 -29.03
C GLU A 173 -43.84 10.84 -28.23
N GLY A 174 -43.59 10.97 -26.92
CA GLY A 174 -44.26 11.97 -26.08
C GLY A 174 -43.85 13.41 -26.40
N ILE A 175 -42.58 13.63 -26.77
CA ILE A 175 -42.09 14.95 -27.21
C ILE A 175 -42.63 15.27 -28.59
N VAL A 176 -42.66 14.30 -29.51
CA VAL A 176 -43.28 14.47 -30.83
C VAL A 176 -44.76 14.80 -30.66
N LYS A 177 -45.53 14.01 -29.90
CA LYS A 177 -46.97 14.28 -29.64
C LYS A 177 -47.24 15.66 -29.04
N LYS A 178 -46.44 16.11 -28.07
CA LYS A 178 -46.61 17.47 -27.50
C LYS A 178 -46.31 18.59 -28.50
N VAL A 179 -45.36 18.37 -29.41
CA VAL A 179 -45.07 19.32 -30.48
C VAL A 179 -46.16 19.26 -31.57
N GLU A 180 -46.70 18.08 -31.88
CA GLU A 180 -47.83 17.91 -32.80
C GLU A 180 -49.11 18.56 -32.26
N GLU A 181 -49.40 18.42 -30.96
CA GLU A 181 -50.56 19.04 -30.29
C GLU A 181 -50.44 20.57 -30.24
N ALA A 182 -49.24 21.10 -29.98
CA ALA A 182 -49.01 22.54 -29.90
C ALA A 182 -48.95 23.22 -31.28
N THR A 183 -48.55 22.48 -32.33
CA THR A 183 -48.35 23.05 -33.67
C THR A 183 -49.38 22.60 -34.69
N GLY A 184 -50.25 21.64 -34.36
CA GLY A 184 -51.27 21.06 -35.24
C GLY A 184 -50.71 20.28 -36.44
N LEU A 185 -49.38 20.11 -36.53
CA LEU A 185 -48.69 19.48 -37.65
C LEU A 185 -48.44 18.00 -37.33
N LYS A 186 -48.82 17.09 -38.24
CA LYS A 186 -48.55 15.64 -38.14
C LYS A 186 -47.08 15.31 -38.46
N LEU A 187 -46.18 15.70 -37.57
CA LEU A 187 -44.73 15.54 -37.73
C LEU A 187 -44.28 14.07 -37.69
N GLY A 188 -45.02 13.20 -37.01
CA GLY A 188 -44.78 11.76 -36.89
C GLY A 188 -44.98 10.98 -38.19
N GLN A 189 -45.75 11.51 -39.16
CA GLN A 189 -45.91 10.90 -40.48
C GLN A 189 -44.95 11.45 -41.54
N VAL A 190 -44.50 12.70 -41.40
CA VAL A 190 -43.68 13.38 -42.42
C VAL A 190 -42.18 13.21 -42.15
N PHE A 191 -41.77 13.11 -40.89
CA PHE A 191 -40.37 12.96 -40.48
C PHE A 191 -40.13 11.62 -39.77
N GLY A 192 -40.27 10.53 -40.50
CA GLY A 192 -39.57 9.29 -40.17
C GLY A 192 -38.05 9.51 -40.31
N GLY A 193 -37.41 10.16 -39.32
CA GLY A 193 -35.95 10.32 -39.30
C GLY A 193 -35.39 11.63 -38.72
N GLY A 194 -35.47 11.80 -37.40
CA GLY A 194 -34.35 12.15 -36.49
C GLY A 194 -33.53 13.45 -36.62
N LYS A 195 -33.54 14.23 -37.72
CA LYS A 195 -32.51 15.28 -37.91
C LYS A 195 -32.89 16.70 -37.48
N ALA A 196 -34.18 17.06 -37.40
CA ALA A 196 -34.60 18.42 -37.04
C ALA A 196 -34.78 18.63 -35.52
N VAL A 197 -35.06 17.56 -34.76
CA VAL A 197 -35.28 17.62 -33.30
C VAL A 197 -33.96 17.73 -32.54
N ALA A 198 -32.87 17.17 -33.08
CA ALA A 198 -31.53 17.27 -32.49
C ALA A 198 -31.06 18.73 -32.32
N LYS A 199 -31.31 19.58 -33.33
CA LYS A 199 -30.92 21.01 -33.28
C LYS A 199 -31.70 21.84 -32.25
N LYS A 200 -32.95 21.48 -31.94
CA LYS A 200 -33.72 22.17 -30.88
C LYS A 200 -33.39 21.63 -29.48
N ALA A 201 -33.02 20.36 -29.37
CA ALA A 201 -32.55 19.77 -28.12
C ALA A 201 -31.19 20.34 -27.69
N GLU A 202 -30.26 20.58 -28.61
CA GLU A 202 -28.97 21.22 -28.33
C GLU A 202 -29.13 22.62 -27.70
N VAL A 203 -30.11 23.41 -28.13
CA VAL A 203 -30.37 24.76 -27.59
C VAL A 203 -30.92 24.71 -26.16
N ILE A 204 -31.80 23.76 -25.86
CA ILE A 204 -32.40 23.60 -24.52
C ILE A 204 -31.40 22.99 -23.53
N VAL A 205 -30.52 22.11 -24.01
CA VAL A 205 -29.42 21.54 -23.22
C VAL A 205 -28.36 22.60 -22.94
N ALA A 206 -28.01 23.45 -23.90
CA ALA A 206 -27.10 24.57 -23.67
C ALA A 206 -27.64 25.54 -22.59
N GLN A 207 -28.93 25.89 -22.66
CA GLN A 207 -29.58 26.76 -21.66
C GLN A 207 -29.61 26.14 -20.26
N LYS A 208 -29.82 24.82 -20.15
CA LYS A 208 -29.79 24.13 -18.85
C LYS A 208 -28.39 23.92 -18.31
N VAL A 209 -27.38 23.71 -19.16
CA VAL A 209 -25.98 23.62 -18.74
C VAL A 209 -25.49 24.97 -18.22
N GLU A 210 -25.93 26.08 -18.82
CA GLU A 210 -25.61 27.44 -18.38
C GLU A 210 -26.28 27.77 -17.03
N GLN A 211 -27.56 27.44 -16.84
CA GLN A 211 -28.26 27.60 -15.56
C GLN A 211 -27.69 26.71 -14.43
N VAL A 212 -27.25 25.49 -14.76
CA VAL A 212 -26.60 24.60 -13.78
C VAL A 212 -25.19 25.09 -13.45
N ALA A 213 -24.48 25.69 -14.41
CA ALA A 213 -23.16 26.31 -14.19
C ALA A 213 -23.23 27.58 -13.33
N GLU A 214 -24.28 28.38 -13.48
CA GLU A 214 -24.55 29.55 -12.62
C GLU A 214 -24.93 29.11 -11.20
N ALA A 215 -25.83 28.12 -11.07
CA ALA A 215 -26.21 27.57 -9.77
C ALA A 215 -25.05 26.85 -9.03
N THR A 216 -24.05 26.32 -9.76
CA THR A 216 -22.83 25.76 -9.14
C THR A 216 -21.81 26.83 -8.77
N LYS A 217 -21.74 27.95 -9.49
CA LYS A 217 -20.90 29.10 -9.09
C LYS A 217 -21.44 29.78 -7.83
N GLU A 218 -22.74 30.02 -7.75
CA GLU A 218 -23.36 30.60 -6.54
C GLU A 218 -23.19 29.67 -5.32
N ARG A 219 -23.30 28.35 -5.49
CA ARG A 219 -23.01 27.39 -4.42
C ARG A 219 -21.52 27.27 -4.10
N ALA A 220 -20.61 27.45 -5.06
CA ALA A 220 -19.18 27.46 -4.81
C ALA A 220 -18.72 28.73 -4.08
N GLU A 221 -19.36 29.86 -4.33
CA GLU A 221 -19.09 31.12 -3.61
C GLU A 221 -19.70 31.10 -2.20
N ALA A 222 -20.90 30.53 -2.01
CA ALA A 222 -21.48 30.32 -0.69
C ALA A 222 -20.63 29.37 0.18
N VAL A 223 -20.13 28.28 -0.39
CA VAL A 223 -19.24 27.33 0.32
C VAL A 223 -17.87 27.93 0.61
N LYS A 224 -17.34 28.82 -0.25
CA LYS A 224 -16.10 29.57 0.04
C LYS A 224 -16.29 30.62 1.13
N ALA A 225 -17.43 31.34 1.14
CA ALA A 225 -17.74 32.35 2.15
C ALA A 225 -17.97 31.74 3.55
N GLU A 226 -18.52 30.52 3.64
CA GLU A 226 -18.63 29.77 4.91
C GLU A 226 -17.30 29.12 5.35
N ALA A 227 -16.40 28.80 4.41
CA ALA A 227 -15.11 28.16 4.71
C ALA A 227 -14.02 29.15 5.16
N GLU A 228 -14.02 30.39 4.67
CA GLU A 228 -13.01 31.41 5.04
C GLU A 228 -12.89 31.73 6.54
N PRO A 229 -13.96 31.80 7.36
CA PRO A 229 -13.81 32.02 8.80
C PRO A 229 -13.24 30.78 9.52
N GLN A 230 -13.60 29.56 9.09
CA GLN A 230 -13.12 28.32 9.72
C GLN A 230 -11.63 28.02 9.38
N VAL A 231 -11.17 28.40 8.19
CA VAL A 231 -9.77 28.26 7.80
C VAL A 231 -8.88 29.27 8.53
N LYS A 232 -9.36 30.50 8.77
CA LYS A 232 -8.63 31.52 9.55
C LYS A 232 -8.55 31.20 11.05
N GLU A 233 -9.54 30.48 11.58
CA GLU A 233 -9.52 30.00 12.97
C GLU A 233 -8.60 28.78 13.12
N ALA A 234 -8.57 27.88 12.13
CA ALA A 234 -7.65 26.74 12.07
C ALA A 234 -6.18 27.16 11.85
N GLU A 235 -5.89 28.14 10.98
CA GLU A 235 -4.52 28.66 10.79
C GLU A 235 -3.97 29.36 12.04
N LYS A 236 -4.83 30.04 12.82
CA LYS A 236 -4.44 30.64 14.10
C LYS A 236 -4.17 29.57 15.16
N ALA A 237 -4.96 28.50 15.22
CA ALA A 237 -4.71 27.38 16.12
C ALA A 237 -3.39 26.67 15.80
N VAL A 238 -3.08 26.48 14.50
CA VAL A 238 -1.82 25.87 14.05
C VAL A 238 -0.61 26.77 14.32
N GLN A 239 -0.72 28.11 14.19
CA GLN A 239 0.37 29.03 14.54
C GLN A 239 0.63 29.10 16.05
N VAL A 240 -0.41 29.03 16.88
CA VAL A 240 -0.27 28.98 18.36
C VAL A 240 0.38 27.66 18.79
N GLU A 241 0.05 26.54 18.13
CA GLU A 241 0.65 25.24 18.40
C GLU A 241 2.12 25.16 17.95
N GLU A 242 2.47 25.69 16.76
CA GLU A 242 3.86 25.78 16.28
C GLU A 242 4.74 26.73 17.11
N LEU A 243 4.20 27.85 17.61
CA LEU A 243 4.92 28.76 18.51
C LEU A 243 5.16 28.12 19.89
N SER A 244 4.20 27.35 20.41
CA SER A 244 4.37 26.60 21.66
C SER A 244 5.44 25.50 21.53
N ALA A 245 5.49 24.80 20.39
CA ALA A 245 6.45 23.74 20.10
C ALA A 245 7.89 24.26 19.87
N LYS A 246 8.05 25.52 19.46
CA LYS A 246 9.35 26.20 19.37
C LYS A 246 9.85 26.72 20.71
N THR A 247 8.96 27.02 21.66
CA THR A 247 9.33 27.57 22.97
C THR A 247 9.91 26.51 23.91
N ASP A 248 9.66 25.23 23.64
CA ASP A 248 10.12 24.10 24.46
C ASP A 248 11.56 23.61 24.13
N LYS A 249 12.22 24.22 23.13
CA LYS A 249 13.53 23.77 22.61
C LYS A 249 14.70 24.76 22.75
N LEU A 250 14.57 25.85 23.51
CA LEU A 250 15.69 26.78 23.76
C LEU A 250 15.88 27.04 25.27
N PRO A 251 17.09 26.85 25.81
CA PRO A 251 17.34 27.03 27.23
C PRO A 251 17.81 28.46 27.53
N TYR A 252 16.94 29.48 27.54
CA TYR A 252 17.16 30.68 28.37
C TYR A 252 15.95 31.65 28.44
N LYS A 253 15.68 32.12 29.68
CA LYS A 253 14.81 33.22 30.16
C LYS A 253 13.34 33.29 29.66
N LYS A 254 12.44 32.73 30.47
CA LYS A 254 10.97 32.79 30.33
C LYS A 254 10.33 34.15 30.63
N ASP A 255 10.99 35.00 31.41
CA ASP A 255 10.30 36.14 32.04
C ASP A 255 10.20 37.39 31.15
N GLU A 256 11.02 37.50 30.09
CA GLU A 256 11.07 38.68 29.22
C GLU A 256 10.07 38.60 28.06
N ILE A 257 9.69 37.39 27.63
CA ILE A 257 8.80 37.14 26.48
C ILE A 257 7.32 37.20 26.90
N VAL A 258 7.00 36.85 28.15
CA VAL A 258 5.62 36.90 28.67
C VAL A 258 5.10 38.34 28.77
N GLU A 259 5.97 39.30 29.08
CA GLU A 259 5.64 40.74 29.10
C GLU A 259 5.39 41.30 27.70
N GLU A 260 6.06 40.78 26.67
CA GLU A 260 5.89 41.24 25.29
C GLU A 260 4.59 40.72 24.67
N VAL A 261 4.21 39.48 24.99
CA VAL A 261 2.92 38.89 24.59
C VAL A 261 1.73 39.60 25.24
N LYS A 262 1.87 40.07 26.49
CA LYS A 262 0.82 40.83 27.20
C LYS A 262 0.59 42.24 26.64
N ARG A 263 1.50 42.74 25.81
CA ARG A 263 1.44 44.06 25.18
C ARG A 263 0.78 44.05 23.78
N ILE A 264 0.60 42.85 23.20
CA ILE A 264 0.06 42.63 21.85
C ILE A 264 -1.42 42.17 21.89
N VAL A 265 -1.89 41.71 23.05
CA VAL A 265 -3.32 41.49 23.38
C VAL A 265 -3.92 42.76 23.94
#